data_AF-A0A529M6G8-F1
#
_entry.id   AF-A0A529M6G8-F1
#
_cell.length_a   1.000
_cell.length_b   1.000
_cell.length_c   1.000
_cell.angle_alpha   90.00
_cell.angle_beta   90.00
_cell.angle_gamma   90.00
#
_symmetry.space_group_name_H-M   'P 1'
#
loop_
_entity.id
_entity.type
_entity.pdbx_description
1 polymer ?
#
loop_
_entity_poly.entity_id
_entity_poly.type
_entity_poly.pdbx_seq_one_letter_code
_entity_poly.pdbx_strand_id
1 'polypeptide(L)'
;EIQRGIKHGVRKINIDTDNRMALTGAIRKVLTENPSEFDPRKYLTPAMAAMKKLCKERFEQFGTAGNAPKIKPIPLAEMAKRYKSGSLDPKFG
;
A
#
# COMPACT_ATOMS: atom_id res chain seq x y z
N GLU A 1 1.72 6.69 -16.49
CA GLU A 1 3.00 5.95 -16.34
C GLU A 1 2.94 4.70 -15.46
N ILE A 2 2.59 4.77 -14.17
CA ILE A 2 2.61 3.57 -13.29
C ILE A 2 1.75 2.42 -13.84
N GLN A 3 0.51 2.71 -14.24
CA GLN A 3 -0.38 1.69 -14.85
C GLN A 3 0.18 1.09 -16.14
N ARG A 4 0.93 1.86 -16.93
CA ARG A 4 1.66 1.36 -18.10
C ARG A 4 2.78 0.41 -17.66
N GLY A 5 3.58 0.79 -16.65
CA GLY A 5 4.59 -0.09 -16.06
C GLY A 5 4.01 -1.42 -15.55
N ILE A 6 2.82 -1.40 -14.95
CA ILE A 6 2.10 -2.62 -14.53
C ILE A 6 1.77 -3.52 -15.73
N LYS A 7 1.36 -2.95 -16.86
CA LYS A 7 1.13 -3.70 -18.11
C LYS A 7 2.41 -4.34 -18.66
N HIS A 8 3.58 -3.80 -18.32
CA HIS A 8 4.90 -4.29 -18.76
C HIS A 8 5.67 -5.08 -17.68
N GLY A 9 5.02 -5.54 -16.61
CA GLY A 9 5.63 -6.50 -15.67
C GLY A 9 6.01 -5.95 -14.30
N VAL A 10 5.77 -4.67 -14.00
CA VAL A 10 5.94 -4.16 -12.63
C VAL A 10 4.88 -4.78 -11.71
N ARG A 11 5.32 -5.45 -10.62
CA ARG A 11 4.43 -6.14 -9.65
C ARG A 11 4.54 -5.63 -8.20
N LYS A 12 5.48 -4.74 -7.90
CA LYS A 12 5.63 -4.08 -6.60
C LYS A 12 5.87 -2.58 -6.81
N ILE A 13 5.07 -1.74 -6.16
CA ILE A 13 5.12 -0.28 -6.29
C ILE A 13 5.31 0.30 -4.89
N ASN A 14 6.37 1.08 -4.71
CA ASN A 14 6.70 1.70 -3.43
C ASN A 14 6.07 3.10 -3.36
N ILE A 15 5.33 3.40 -2.29
CA ILE A 15 4.70 4.71 -2.06
C ILE A 15 4.94 5.10 -0.61
N ASP A 16 5.63 6.21 -0.40
CA ASP A 16 5.95 6.74 0.94
C ASP A 16 5.65 8.24 1.02
N THR A 17 6.20 9.02 0.10
CA THR A 17 6.01 10.48 0.06
C THR A 17 4.54 10.89 0.04
N ASP A 18 3.70 10.26 -0.78
CA ASP A 18 2.26 10.58 -0.82
C ASP A 18 1.58 10.34 0.54
N ASN A 19 1.95 9.25 1.25
CA ASN A 19 1.41 8.94 2.57
C ASN A 19 1.80 10.01 3.58
N ARG A 20 3.07 10.44 3.56
CA ARG A 20 3.57 11.51 4.43
C ARG A 20 2.85 12.83 4.17
N MET A 21 2.62 13.16 2.89
CA MET A 21 1.91 14.38 2.49
C MET A 21 0.44 14.34 2.92
N ALA A 22 -0.26 13.22 2.72
CA ALA A 22 -1.65 13.05 3.13
C ALA A 22 -1.83 13.19 4.65
N LEU A 23 -0.95 12.54 5.42
CA LEU A 23 -0.96 12.60 6.88
C LEU A 23 -0.64 14.01 7.36
N THR A 24 0.47 14.60 6.88
CA THR A 24 0.91 15.93 7.32
C THR A 24 -0.10 17.02 6.95
N GLY A 25 -0.67 16.97 5.73
CA GLY A 25 -1.68 17.93 5.29
C GLY A 25 -2.93 17.90 6.15
N ALA A 26 -3.41 16.70 6.50
CA ALA A 26 -4.58 16.54 7.37
C ALA A 26 -4.31 17.03 8.81
N ILE A 27 -3.14 16.75 9.37
CA ILE A 27 -2.76 17.28 10.69
C ILE A 27 -2.73 18.82 10.67
N ARG A 28 -2.05 19.40 9.67
CA ARG A 28 -1.95 20.87 9.55
C ARG A 28 -3.33 21.52 9.44
N LYS A 29 -4.25 20.90 8.70
CA LYS A 29 -5.63 21.37 8.59
C LYS A 29 -6.31 21.43 9.96
N VAL A 30 -6.30 20.34 10.72
CA VAL A 30 -6.95 20.29 12.04
C VAL A 30 -6.35 21.31 13.01
N LEU A 31 -5.03 21.40 13.08
CA LEU A 31 -4.35 22.33 14.00
C LEU A 31 -4.54 23.81 13.60
N THR A 32 -4.79 24.07 12.32
CA THR A 32 -5.07 25.44 11.82
C THR A 32 -6.54 25.81 12.04
N GLU A 33 -7.47 24.89 11.81
CA GLU A 33 -8.92 25.11 11.96
C GLU A 33 -9.37 25.08 13.42
N ASN A 34 -8.68 24.32 14.29
CA ASN A 34 -8.93 24.26 15.72
C ASN A 34 -7.62 24.40 16.52
N PRO A 35 -7.12 25.65 16.72
CA PRO A 35 -5.85 25.88 17.42
C PRO A 35 -5.85 25.46 18.89
N SER A 36 -7.04 25.32 19.50
CA SER A 36 -7.18 24.85 20.89
C SER A 36 -7.08 23.33 21.03
N GLU A 37 -7.14 22.60 19.91
CA GLU A 37 -7.07 21.15 19.90
C GLU A 37 -5.65 20.67 20.18
N PHE A 38 -5.51 19.86 21.22
CA PHE A 38 -4.24 19.31 21.66
C PHE A 38 -4.25 17.78 21.73
N ASP A 39 -5.44 17.16 21.72
CA ASP A 39 -5.57 15.71 21.82
C ASP A 39 -5.06 15.05 20.52
N PRO A 40 -4.01 14.23 20.58
CA PRO A 40 -3.48 13.54 19.41
C PRO A 40 -4.50 12.78 18.61
N ARG A 41 -5.50 12.20 19.27
CA ARG A 41 -6.54 11.43 18.58
C ARG A 41 -7.35 12.31 17.64
N LYS A 42 -7.53 13.59 17.96
CA LYS A 42 -8.37 14.51 17.20
C LYS A 42 -7.76 14.95 15.88
N TYR A 43 -6.43 15.07 15.81
CA TYR A 43 -5.73 15.33 14.54
C TYR A 43 -5.19 14.06 13.86
N LEU A 44 -4.85 13.00 14.60
CA LEU A 44 -4.37 11.75 13.99
C LEU A 44 -5.49 10.92 13.37
N THR A 45 -6.70 10.90 13.92
CA THR A 45 -7.84 10.19 13.33
C THR A 45 -8.15 10.66 11.89
N PRO A 46 -8.34 11.97 11.62
CA PRO A 46 -8.55 12.45 10.26
C PRO A 46 -7.31 12.25 9.37
N ALA A 47 -6.10 12.32 9.92
CA ALA A 47 -4.88 12.06 9.16
C ALA A 47 -4.75 10.58 8.71
N MET A 48 -5.10 9.64 9.59
CA MET A 48 -5.20 8.22 9.27
C MET A 48 -6.30 7.97 8.24
N ALA A 49 -7.43 8.67 8.31
CA ALA A 49 -8.50 8.57 7.31
C ALA A 49 -8.04 9.08 5.93
N ALA A 50 -7.31 10.18 5.87
CA ALA A 50 -6.74 10.72 4.63
C ALA A 50 -5.74 9.74 4.00
N MET A 51 -4.83 9.18 4.79
CA MET A 51 -3.89 8.16 4.32
C MET A 51 -4.61 6.86 3.89
N LYS A 52 -5.64 6.42 4.62
CA LYS A 52 -6.45 5.24 4.25
C LYS A 52 -7.16 5.45 2.91
N LYS A 53 -7.71 6.64 2.67
CA LYS A 53 -8.33 7.00 1.39
C LYS A 53 -7.31 6.90 0.24
N LEU A 54 -6.13 7.49 0.42
CA LEU A 54 -5.03 7.40 -0.55
C LEU A 54 -4.65 5.95 -0.86
N CYS A 55 -4.42 5.12 0.17
CA CYS A 55 -4.09 3.70 -0.03
C CYS A 55 -5.17 2.95 -0.80
N LYS A 56 -6.45 3.21 -0.50
CA LYS A 56 -7.58 2.60 -1.22
C LYS A 56 -7.56 2.98 -2.69
N GLU A 57 -7.40 4.26 -3.01
CA GLU A 57 -7.31 4.75 -4.39
C GLU A 57 -6.14 4.09 -5.15
N ARG A 58 -4.98 3.92 -4.49
CA ARG A 58 -3.82 3.25 -5.10
C ARG A 58 -4.10 1.76 -5.38
N PHE A 59 -4.75 1.05 -4.46
CA PHE A 59 -5.12 -0.35 -4.69
C PHE A 59 -6.11 -0.53 -5.85
N GLU A 60 -7.07 0.38 -6.00
CA GLU A 60 -7.98 0.40 -7.15
C GLU A 60 -7.21 0.71 -8.45
N GLN A 61 -6.39 1.76 -8.46
CA GLN A 61 -5.59 2.17 -9.62
C GLN A 61 -4.60 1.10 -10.09
N PHE A 62 -4.08 0.29 -9.17
CA PHE A 62 -3.12 -0.79 -9.46
C PHE A 62 -3.79 -2.14 -9.75
N GLY A 63 -5.13 -2.20 -9.70
CA GLY A 63 -5.88 -3.43 -9.98
C GLY A 63 -5.68 -4.54 -8.94
N THR A 64 -5.32 -4.19 -7.71
CA THR A 64 -5.14 -5.17 -6.62
C THR A 64 -6.41 -5.37 -5.79
N ALA A 65 -7.36 -4.43 -5.86
CA ALA A 65 -8.64 -4.52 -5.17
C ALA A 65 -9.38 -5.83 -5.53
N GLY A 66 -9.86 -6.55 -4.51
CA GLY A 66 -10.60 -7.81 -4.68
C GLY A 66 -9.73 -9.07 -4.95
N ASN A 67 -8.40 -8.95 -5.01
CA ASN A 67 -7.55 -10.12 -5.24
C ASN A 67 -7.17 -10.88 -3.96
N ALA A 68 -7.33 -10.30 -2.77
CA ALA A 68 -6.94 -10.94 -1.51
C ALA A 68 -7.59 -12.32 -1.28
N PRO A 69 -8.90 -12.52 -1.49
CA PRO A 69 -9.53 -13.85 -1.29
C PRO A 69 -9.06 -14.92 -2.27
N LYS A 70 -8.42 -14.55 -3.39
CA LYS A 70 -7.93 -15.48 -4.41
C LYS A 70 -6.58 -16.11 -4.01
N ILE A 71 -5.91 -15.57 -2.99
CA ILE A 71 -4.58 -15.99 -2.57
C ILE A 71 -4.71 -17.02 -1.45
N LYS A 72 -4.13 -18.20 -1.64
CA LYS A 72 -3.88 -19.17 -0.57
C LYS A 72 -2.45 -18.97 -0.06
N PRO A 73 -2.24 -18.47 1.17
CA PRO A 73 -0.90 -18.27 1.71
C PRO A 73 -0.15 -19.60 1.80
N ILE A 74 1.12 -19.59 1.40
CA ILE A 74 2.00 -20.77 1.47
C ILE A 74 2.97 -20.54 2.64
N PRO A 75 3.08 -21.48 3.59
CA PRO A 75 4.06 -21.39 4.67
C PRO A 75 5.50 -21.32 4.14
N LEU A 76 6.37 -20.60 4.85
CA LEU A 76 7.77 -20.41 4.42
C LEU A 76 8.54 -21.72 4.25
N ALA A 77 8.26 -22.74 5.08
CA ALA A 77 8.87 -24.06 4.96
C ALA A 77 8.53 -24.74 3.61
N GLU A 78 7.29 -24.60 3.13
CA GLU A 78 6.89 -25.13 1.83
C GLU A 78 7.49 -24.32 0.67
N MET A 79 7.63 -23.00 0.82
CA MET A 79 8.36 -22.18 -0.14
C MET A 79 9.84 -22.59 -0.25
N ALA A 80 10.50 -22.90 0.88
CA ALA A 80 11.89 -23.38 0.89
C ALA A 80 12.05 -24.70 0.10
N LYS A 81 11.10 -25.64 0.23
CA LYS A 81 11.08 -26.87 -0.57
C LYS A 81 10.95 -26.56 -2.07
N ARG A 82 10.09 -25.61 -2.45
CA ARG A 82 9.91 -25.19 -3.85
C ARG A 82 11.18 -24.60 -4.45
N TYR A 83 11.89 -23.75 -3.71
CA TYR A 83 13.21 -23.27 -4.11
C TYR A 83 14.22 -24.41 -4.28
N LYS A 84 14.31 -25.33 -3.30
CA LYS A 84 15.23 -26.48 -3.36
C LYS A 84 14.99 -27.38 -4.57
N SER A 85 13.73 -27.52 -4.99
CA SER A 85 13.36 -28.35 -6.15
C SER A 85 13.64 -27.71 -7.52
N GLY A 86 14.01 -26.42 -7.59
CA GLY A 86 14.14 -25.67 -8.84
C GLY A 86 12.81 -25.30 -9.50
N SER A 87 11.66 -25.61 -8.87
CA SER A 87 10.33 -25.32 -9.43
C SER A 87 10.03 -23.83 -9.66
N LEU A 88 10.80 -22.94 -9.03
CA LEU A 88 10.67 -21.48 -9.13
C LEU A 88 11.79 -20.84 -9.97
N ASP A 89 12.66 -21.64 -10.58
CA ASP A 89 13.75 -21.13 -11.39
C ASP A 89 13.21 -20.38 -12.61
N PRO A 90 13.89 -19.29 -13.04
CA PRO A 90 13.47 -18.53 -14.20
C PRO A 90 13.52 -19.42 -15.45
N LYS A 91 12.39 -19.49 -16.15
CA LYS A 91 12.32 -20.14 -17.46
C LYS A 91 12.57 -19.09 -18.52
N PHE A 92 13.73 -19.18 -19.16
CA PHE A 92 14.04 -18.40 -20.35
C PHE A 92 13.55 -19.19 -21.57
N GLY A 93 12.76 -18.55 -22.42
CA GLY A 93 12.31 -19.06 -23.72
C GLY A 93 12.65 -18.06 -24.80
#